data_AF-A0A9D4E137-F1
#
_entry.id   AF-A0A9D4E137-F1
#
_cell.length_a   1.000
_cell.length_b   1.000
_cell.length_c   1.000
_cell.angle_alpha   90.00
_cell.angle_beta   90.00
_cell.angle_gamma   90.00
#
_symmetry.space_group_name_H-M   'P 1'
#
loop_
_entity.id
_entity.type
_entity.pdbx_description
1 polymer ?
#
loop_
_entity_poly.entity_id
_entity_poly.type
_entity_poly.pdbx_seq_one_letter_code
_entity_poly.pdbx_strand_id
1 'polypeptide(L)'
;MHGTTTTLRACKCRLTARGLFLSFFTLIVVCFLFLLFESSISFYTLKAISITRQADTTNVSNHASYFNFTNSTVFKATGPFQLPTTANSDLRFENKQNVRFDLEADIIKTTIASSQPHLPLNVTTYKKDAFVDLNLTRTESTTNGTIRNSTERQSECNNCFKHDFEYVIQNDHICDTLDTSEHIDLLIFVTTVHHNVLNRQTIRRTWLSYTNNNTANARHVFLLGKTAENSLQESVMRENEIYHDIVQETFIDSYNNLTYKTIMGFKWAATKCSNVKFVMKTDDDMWVNVPSIIKMLSGTGMANYLQTGLTGYCHQKASPIRDKRSKWYASFSSYPEEFFPGFCSGTGYMTSIKVVSDIYHVSPQVPFFHLEDVYVSLCVRRLGYLLKQTSGFLAGPSNICDYKKDNVLTVHQVTPSKLIEIWKQVCNPA
;
A
#
# COMPACT_ATOMS: atom_id res chain seq x y z
N MET A 1 -79.57 -7.74 -72.74
CA MET A 1 -78.22 -8.35 -72.66
C MET A 1 -77.71 -8.05 -71.25
N HIS A 2 -78.01 -8.90 -70.25
CA HIS A 2 -77.13 -9.98 -69.75
C HIS A 2 -75.70 -9.47 -69.49
N GLY A 3 -75.15 -9.47 -68.27
CA GLY A 3 -75.45 -10.31 -67.11
C GLY A 3 -75.24 -9.62 -65.74
N THR A 4 -76.08 -10.10 -64.83
CA THR A 4 -76.06 -10.11 -63.36
C THR A 4 -74.73 -10.67 -62.82
N THR A 5 -74.31 -10.54 -61.55
CA THR A 5 -75.03 -10.81 -60.28
C THR A 5 -74.07 -10.39 -59.12
N THR A 6 -74.41 -9.43 -58.25
CA THR A 6 -75.01 -9.58 -56.90
C THR A 6 -74.01 -9.99 -55.80
N THR A 7 -73.39 -9.03 -55.11
CA THR A 7 -73.61 -8.59 -53.69
C THR A 7 -73.56 -9.65 -52.59
N LEU A 8 -72.79 -9.38 -51.53
CA LEU A 8 -73.34 -9.26 -50.16
C LEU A 8 -72.36 -8.53 -49.20
N ARG A 9 -72.88 -7.51 -48.52
CA ARG A 9 -72.26 -6.77 -47.41
C ARG A 9 -72.47 -7.55 -46.10
N ALA A 10 -71.51 -7.48 -45.17
CA ALA A 10 -71.66 -6.80 -43.87
C ALA A 10 -70.85 -7.44 -42.70
N CYS A 11 -70.22 -6.56 -41.94
CA CYS A 11 -70.08 -6.52 -40.47
C CYS A 11 -69.21 -7.53 -39.67
N LYS A 12 -68.18 -6.91 -39.06
CA LYS A 12 -67.78 -6.92 -37.63
C LYS A 12 -67.06 -8.14 -37.01
N CYS A 13 -66.17 -7.73 -36.11
CA CYS A 13 -65.57 -8.39 -34.94
C CYS A 13 -64.20 -9.09 -35.09
N ARG A 14 -63.22 -8.45 -34.44
CA ARG A 14 -62.10 -9.02 -33.67
C ARG A 14 -62.26 -10.50 -33.33
N LEU A 15 -61.22 -11.28 -33.62
CA LEU A 15 -60.61 -12.16 -32.62
C LEU A 15 -59.14 -12.44 -32.95
N THR A 16 -58.41 -12.63 -31.87
CA THR A 16 -56.97 -12.74 -31.69
C THR A 16 -56.38 -14.09 -32.09
N ALA A 17 -55.04 -14.06 -32.21
CA ALA A 17 -54.07 -15.12 -31.93
C ALA A 17 -53.48 -15.90 -33.12
N ARG A 18 -52.13 -15.86 -33.13
CA ARG A 18 -51.18 -16.88 -33.59
C ARG A 18 -50.99 -17.04 -35.10
N GLY A 19 -49.81 -16.62 -35.56
CA GLY A 19 -49.26 -17.10 -36.82
C GLY A 19 -48.29 -16.15 -37.50
N LEU A 20 -47.20 -15.76 -36.84
CA LEU A 20 -45.94 -15.49 -37.55
C LEU A 20 -44.78 -15.88 -36.63
N PHE A 21 -44.26 -17.04 -36.99
CA PHE A 21 -43.17 -17.77 -36.41
C PHE A 21 -41.84 -17.14 -36.85
N LEU A 22 -40.90 -17.13 -35.91
CA LEU A 22 -39.47 -17.43 -36.09
C LEU A 22 -38.59 -16.52 -36.96
N SER A 23 -37.86 -15.63 -36.29
CA SER A 23 -36.39 -15.67 -36.24
C SER A 23 -35.92 -14.62 -35.22
N PHE A 24 -34.81 -14.86 -34.51
CA PHE A 24 -34.12 -13.98 -33.55
C PHE A 24 -34.29 -14.18 -32.03
N PHE A 25 -34.78 -15.32 -31.54
CA PHE A 25 -34.64 -15.66 -30.11
C PHE A 25 -34.28 -17.13 -29.88
N THR A 26 -33.19 -17.57 -30.51
CA THR A 26 -32.52 -18.86 -30.22
C THR A 26 -30.99 -18.77 -30.41
N LEU A 27 -30.40 -17.67 -29.96
CA LEU A 27 -29.01 -17.62 -29.52
C LEU A 27 -29.06 -16.86 -28.18
N ILE A 28 -28.31 -17.28 -27.16
CA ILE A 28 -28.35 -16.79 -25.77
C ILE A 28 -29.34 -17.53 -24.84
N VAL A 29 -29.45 -18.87 -24.92
CA VAL A 29 -29.89 -19.69 -23.74
C VAL A 29 -29.07 -20.99 -23.57
N VAL A 30 -28.13 -21.33 -24.46
CA VAL A 30 -27.36 -22.61 -24.38
C VAL A 30 -25.96 -22.45 -23.73
N CYS A 31 -25.70 -21.39 -22.97
CA CYS A 31 -24.42 -21.26 -22.23
C CYS A 31 -24.57 -21.11 -20.71
N PHE A 32 -25.76 -21.34 -20.15
CA PHE A 32 -26.00 -21.12 -18.71
C PHE A 32 -26.47 -22.35 -17.92
N LEU A 33 -26.43 -23.56 -18.49
CA LEU A 33 -26.95 -24.76 -17.83
C LEU A 33 -26.06 -26.01 -17.93
N PHE A 34 -24.74 -25.83 -17.84
CA PHE A 34 -23.86 -26.92 -17.42
C PHE A 34 -22.80 -26.34 -16.47
N LEU A 35 -22.58 -27.04 -15.35
CA LEU A 35 -21.58 -26.79 -14.30
C LEU A 35 -22.06 -26.00 -13.07
N LEU A 36 -23.14 -26.49 -12.45
CA LEU A 36 -23.21 -26.53 -10.98
C LEU A 36 -23.65 -27.94 -10.54
N PHE A 37 -22.91 -28.48 -9.57
CA PHE A 37 -23.10 -29.70 -8.78
C PHE A 37 -22.77 -31.07 -9.41
N GLU A 38 -21.56 -31.57 -9.12
CA GLU A 38 -21.43 -32.68 -8.17
C GLU A 38 -20.17 -32.51 -7.30
N SER A 39 -20.33 -32.86 -6.04
CA SER A 39 -19.40 -32.75 -4.93
C SER A 39 -19.05 -34.15 -4.42
N SER A 40 -17.76 -34.42 -4.12
CA SER A 40 -17.22 -35.19 -2.98
C SER A 40 -15.98 -36.07 -3.33
N ILE A 41 -14.81 -35.59 -2.89
CA ILE A 41 -13.70 -36.24 -2.12
C ILE A 41 -13.93 -37.76 -1.82
N SER A 42 -13.01 -38.74 -2.04
CA SER A 42 -11.65 -38.87 -1.45
C SER A 42 -10.82 -40.12 -1.92
N PHE A 43 -9.48 -40.03 -1.74
CA PHE A 43 -8.37 -41.04 -1.76
C PHE A 43 -8.08 -41.79 -3.08
N TYR A 44 -6.85 -41.80 -3.64
CA TYR A 44 -5.61 -42.44 -3.15
C TYR A 44 -4.29 -41.78 -3.66
N THR A 45 -3.21 -42.17 -2.96
CA THR A 45 -1.78 -41.81 -2.93
C THR A 45 -0.91 -41.78 -4.21
N LEU A 46 0.05 -40.83 -4.19
CA LEU A 46 1.46 -40.84 -4.68
C LEU A 46 1.81 -41.45 -6.06
N LYS A 47 2.25 -40.58 -6.99
CA LYS A 47 3.48 -40.80 -7.78
C LYS A 47 3.98 -39.48 -8.38
N ALA A 48 5.24 -39.16 -8.09
CA ALA A 48 5.96 -38.04 -8.69
C ALA A 48 6.05 -38.20 -10.20
N ILE A 49 5.72 -37.15 -10.97
CA ILE A 49 6.02 -37.06 -12.40
C ILE A 49 6.96 -35.88 -12.60
N SER A 50 8.21 -36.22 -12.92
CA SER A 50 9.24 -35.33 -13.41
C SER A 50 8.94 -34.93 -14.84
N ILE A 51 8.86 -33.62 -15.13
CA ILE A 51 8.95 -33.12 -16.50
C ILE A 51 10.30 -32.45 -16.65
N THR A 52 11.23 -33.19 -17.25
CA THR A 52 12.54 -32.70 -17.69
C THR A 52 12.35 -32.00 -19.02
N ARG A 53 12.62 -30.69 -19.12
CA ARG A 53 12.77 -30.02 -20.42
C ARG A 53 14.27 -29.87 -20.70
N GLN A 54 14.74 -30.71 -21.60
CA GLN A 54 16.07 -30.67 -22.20
C GLN A 54 16.12 -29.47 -23.15
N ALA A 55 17.04 -28.52 -22.89
CA ALA A 55 17.37 -27.47 -23.84
C ALA A 55 18.68 -27.86 -24.53
N ASP A 56 18.57 -28.19 -25.81
CA ASP A 56 19.70 -28.41 -26.71
C ASP A 56 20.58 -27.17 -26.79
N THR A 57 21.88 -27.39 -26.65
CA THR A 57 22.93 -26.43 -26.95
C THR A 57 23.09 -26.33 -28.46
N THR A 58 22.79 -25.18 -29.06
CA THR A 58 23.51 -24.64 -30.24
C THR A 58 22.97 -23.25 -30.63
N ASN A 59 23.89 -22.33 -30.91
CA ASN A 59 23.74 -20.96 -31.43
C ASN A 59 23.22 -19.88 -30.46
N VAL A 60 24.15 -19.26 -29.75
CA VAL A 60 23.98 -17.92 -29.16
C VAL A 60 24.74 -16.92 -30.03
N SER A 61 24.00 -16.13 -30.81
CA SER A 61 24.48 -14.85 -31.35
C SER A 61 24.13 -13.72 -30.38
N ASN A 62 25.02 -12.72 -30.34
CA ASN A 62 25.07 -11.61 -29.39
C ASN A 62 23.71 -10.93 -29.12
N HIS A 63 23.13 -11.18 -27.95
CA HIS A 63 22.23 -10.24 -27.27
C HIS A 63 22.31 -10.44 -25.74
N ALA A 64 22.50 -9.33 -25.01
CA ALA A 64 22.47 -9.30 -23.55
C ALA A 64 21.10 -9.82 -23.06
N SER A 65 21.10 -10.96 -22.38
CA SER A 65 19.90 -11.61 -21.88
C SER A 65 19.80 -11.39 -20.36
N TYR A 66 18.75 -10.69 -19.93
CA TYR A 66 18.39 -10.54 -18.53
C TYR A 66 17.71 -11.83 -18.04
N PHE A 67 18.27 -12.49 -17.02
CA PHE A 67 17.61 -13.63 -16.36
C PHE A 67 16.89 -13.14 -15.10
N ASN A 68 15.59 -13.36 -15.03
CA ASN A 68 14.76 -13.06 -13.86
C ASN A 68 14.45 -14.38 -13.14
N PHE A 69 14.95 -14.56 -11.91
CA PHE A 69 14.75 -15.80 -11.14
C PHE A 69 13.69 -15.57 -10.06
N THR A 70 12.55 -16.25 -10.18
CA THR A 70 11.51 -16.30 -9.14
C THR A 70 11.42 -17.74 -8.61
N ASN A 71 11.78 -17.91 -7.34
CA ASN A 71 11.85 -19.13 -6.52
C ASN A 71 13.19 -19.89 -6.50
N SER A 72 13.49 -20.42 -5.31
CA SER A 72 14.69 -21.19 -4.96
C SER A 72 14.88 -22.36 -5.92
N THR A 73 15.81 -22.21 -6.86
CA THR A 73 16.16 -23.22 -7.86
C THR A 73 17.52 -23.82 -7.48
N VAL A 74 17.56 -25.13 -7.24
CA VAL A 74 18.81 -25.88 -6.99
C VAL A 74 19.39 -26.32 -8.33
N PHE A 75 20.60 -25.86 -8.66
CA PHE A 75 21.31 -26.35 -9.84
C PHE A 75 22.27 -27.47 -9.46
N LYS A 76 22.24 -28.56 -10.22
CA LYS A 76 23.24 -29.62 -10.18
C LYS A 76 24.14 -29.44 -11.41
N ALA A 77 25.34 -28.90 -11.22
CA ALA A 77 26.32 -28.79 -12.29
C ALA A 77 27.19 -30.05 -12.30
N THR A 78 27.20 -30.78 -13.41
CA THR A 78 28.15 -31.87 -13.65
C THR A 78 29.13 -31.43 -14.73
N GLY A 79 30.27 -30.85 -14.32
CA GLY A 79 31.37 -30.49 -15.21
C GLY A 79 32.02 -29.14 -14.91
N PRO A 80 33.24 -28.89 -15.43
CA PRO A 80 33.97 -27.64 -15.18
C PRO A 80 33.26 -26.45 -15.82
N PHE A 81 32.89 -25.46 -15.01
CA PHE A 81 32.29 -24.20 -15.46
C PHE A 81 33.40 -23.18 -15.74
N GLN A 82 33.50 -22.70 -16.98
CA GLN A 82 34.38 -21.58 -17.33
C GLN A 82 33.57 -20.29 -17.45
N LEU A 83 33.97 -19.25 -16.71
CA LEU A 83 33.45 -17.89 -16.88
C LEU A 83 34.07 -17.27 -18.15
N PRO A 84 33.30 -16.50 -18.97
CA PRO A 84 33.85 -15.81 -20.12
C PRO A 84 34.80 -14.69 -19.66
N THR A 85 36.01 -14.65 -20.21
CA THR A 85 37.11 -13.79 -19.75
C THR A 85 37.24 -12.44 -20.45
N THR A 86 36.28 -11.98 -21.27
CA THR A 86 36.42 -10.68 -21.94
C THR A 86 35.07 -9.99 -22.21
N ALA A 87 34.66 -9.15 -21.26
CA ALA A 87 33.90 -7.92 -21.49
C ALA A 87 33.76 -7.18 -20.15
N ASN A 88 34.07 -5.88 -20.12
CA ASN A 88 33.78 -4.98 -18.99
C ASN A 88 32.27 -4.97 -18.71
N SER A 89 31.80 -5.94 -17.94
CA SER A 89 30.44 -6.03 -17.45
C SER A 89 30.52 -6.30 -15.95
N ASP A 90 30.23 -5.27 -15.17
CA ASP A 90 30.06 -5.36 -13.73
C ASP A 90 28.90 -6.34 -13.45
N LEU A 91 29.23 -7.53 -12.93
CA LEU A 91 28.23 -8.39 -12.31
C LEU A 91 27.79 -7.74 -10.99
N ARG A 92 26.71 -6.97 -11.02
CA ARG A 92 26.07 -6.42 -9.82
C ARG A 92 25.05 -7.42 -9.26
N PHE A 93 25.27 -7.85 -8.02
CA PHE A 93 24.29 -8.59 -7.25
C PHE A 93 23.43 -7.61 -6.45
N GLU A 94 22.28 -7.22 -7.00
CA GLU A 94 21.28 -6.45 -6.26
C GLU A 94 20.33 -7.40 -5.53
N ASN A 95 20.78 -7.92 -4.40
CA ASN A 95 19.97 -8.17 -3.19
C ASN A 95 20.78 -9.02 -2.21
N LYS A 96 20.82 -8.60 -0.94
CA LYS A 96 21.32 -9.43 0.18
C LYS A 96 20.34 -10.58 0.42
N GLN A 97 20.50 -11.68 -0.31
CA GLN A 97 19.98 -12.98 0.10
C GLN A 97 21.11 -14.01 0.11
N ASN A 98 21.10 -14.85 1.14
CA ASN A 98 22.09 -15.91 1.34
C ASN A 98 22.06 -16.88 0.16
N VAL A 99 23.13 -16.92 -0.64
CA VAL A 99 23.33 -17.95 -1.65
C VAL A 99 23.97 -19.16 -0.98
N ARG A 100 23.33 -20.33 -1.10
CA ARG A 100 23.80 -21.60 -0.51
C ARG A 100 24.42 -22.45 -1.62
N PHE A 101 25.70 -22.78 -1.50
CA PHE A 101 26.37 -23.71 -2.40
C PHE A 101 26.65 -25.01 -1.65
N ASP A 102 26.03 -26.12 -2.08
CA ASP A 102 26.46 -27.46 -1.68
C ASP A 102 27.50 -27.94 -2.70
N LEU A 103 28.74 -28.13 -2.24
CA LEU A 103 29.85 -28.66 -3.03
C LEU A 103 30.11 -30.11 -2.59
N GLU A 104 29.64 -31.08 -3.37
CA GLU A 104 30.12 -32.47 -3.27
C GLU A 104 31.32 -32.66 -4.20
N ALA A 105 32.54 -32.69 -3.61
CA ALA A 105 33.83 -33.11 -4.19
C ALA A 105 34.35 -32.28 -5.39
N ASP A 106 35.63 -31.97 -5.60
CA ASP A 106 36.90 -32.21 -4.94
C ASP A 106 37.71 -30.88 -5.02
N ILE A 107 38.72 -30.77 -4.15
CA ILE A 107 39.68 -29.66 -3.98
C ILE A 107 39.91 -28.79 -5.25
N ILE A 108 39.49 -27.52 -5.22
CA ILE A 108 39.95 -26.50 -6.18
C ILE A 108 41.04 -25.67 -5.49
N LYS A 109 42.29 -25.80 -5.98
CA LYS A 109 43.34 -24.81 -5.72
C LYS A 109 43.11 -23.62 -6.64
N THR A 110 42.79 -22.46 -6.08
CA THR A 110 42.72 -21.21 -6.84
C THR A 110 43.92 -20.34 -6.48
N THR A 111 44.86 -20.18 -7.42
CA THR A 111 45.95 -19.20 -7.33
C THR A 111 45.43 -17.87 -7.85
N ILE A 112 45.30 -16.86 -6.99
CA ILE A 112 45.00 -15.49 -7.44
C ILE A 112 46.32 -14.75 -7.58
N ALA A 113 46.68 -14.38 -8.81
CA ALA A 113 47.79 -13.46 -9.06
C ALA A 113 47.30 -12.02 -8.84
N SER A 114 47.92 -11.31 -7.89
CA SER A 114 47.75 -9.86 -7.71
C SER A 114 48.56 -9.10 -8.75
N SER A 115 47.98 -8.05 -9.35
CA SER A 115 48.67 -7.13 -10.26
C SER A 115 49.30 -5.90 -9.57
N GLN A 116 49.54 -5.96 -8.24
CA GLN A 116 50.33 -4.97 -7.50
C GLN A 116 51.25 -5.68 -6.47
N PRO A 117 52.56 -5.34 -6.40
CA PRO A 117 53.50 -5.95 -5.47
C PRO A 117 53.28 -5.35 -4.07
N HIS A 118 53.56 -6.14 -3.02
CA HIS A 118 53.45 -5.79 -1.60
C HIS A 118 52.08 -6.02 -0.95
N LEU A 119 51.70 -7.29 -0.77
CA LEU A 119 51.10 -7.83 0.47
C LEU A 119 50.92 -9.36 0.34
N PRO A 120 51.41 -10.19 1.28
CA PRO A 120 51.22 -11.63 1.23
C PRO A 120 49.85 -12.04 1.78
N LEU A 121 49.12 -12.87 1.03
CA LEU A 121 47.92 -13.57 1.51
C LEU A 121 48.34 -14.89 2.18
N ASN A 122 48.15 -15.00 3.49
CA ASN A 122 48.26 -16.27 4.21
C ASN A 122 46.92 -17.00 4.17
N VAL A 123 46.90 -18.20 3.58
CA VAL A 123 45.76 -19.11 3.63
C VAL A 123 46.13 -20.26 4.55
N THR A 124 45.44 -20.39 5.68
CA THR A 124 45.52 -21.56 6.57
C THR A 124 44.33 -22.47 6.29
N THR A 125 44.59 -23.70 5.88
CA THR A 125 43.58 -24.69 5.50
C THR A 125 42.94 -25.35 6.73
N TYR A 126 41.61 -25.41 6.81
CA TYR A 126 40.90 -26.28 7.75
C TYR A 126 39.70 -27.01 7.11
N LYS A 127 39.36 -28.14 7.72
CA LYS A 127 38.64 -29.32 7.19
C LYS A 127 37.12 -29.16 7.12
N LYS A 128 36.52 -30.09 6.35
CA LYS A 128 35.10 -30.41 6.09
C LYS A 128 34.14 -30.01 7.24
N ASP A 129 33.05 -29.33 6.85
CA ASP A 129 31.90 -28.86 7.66
C ASP A 129 31.99 -27.47 8.31
N ALA A 130 32.84 -26.57 7.82
CA ALA A 130 32.85 -25.17 8.25
C ALA A 130 32.09 -24.23 7.29
N PHE A 131 31.17 -23.42 7.84
CA PHE A 131 30.53 -22.30 7.15
C PHE A 131 31.56 -21.19 6.90
N VAL A 132 31.55 -20.57 5.71
CA VAL A 132 32.41 -19.43 5.37
C VAL A 132 31.57 -18.16 5.36
N ASP A 133 31.73 -17.31 6.37
CA ASP A 133 31.27 -15.92 6.33
C ASP A 133 32.37 -15.05 5.70
N LEU A 134 32.15 -14.59 4.47
CA LEU A 134 33.01 -13.59 3.84
C LEU A 134 32.70 -12.20 4.41
N ASN A 135 33.38 -11.83 5.49
CA ASN A 135 33.39 -10.45 5.97
C ASN A 135 34.37 -9.62 5.14
N LEU A 136 33.86 -8.88 4.16
CA LEU A 136 34.58 -7.77 3.54
C LEU A 136 34.74 -6.64 4.58
N THR A 137 35.85 -6.66 5.31
CA THR A 137 36.25 -5.52 6.15
C THR A 137 36.98 -4.51 5.27
N ARG A 138 36.37 -3.33 5.09
CA ARG A 138 37.05 -2.16 4.55
C ARG A 138 37.99 -1.65 5.65
N THR A 139 39.29 -1.89 5.54
CA THR A 139 40.28 -1.20 6.36
C THR A 139 40.44 0.23 5.84
N GLU A 140 39.79 1.18 6.51
CA GLU A 140 40.09 2.60 6.29
C GLU A 140 41.37 2.97 7.04
N SER A 141 42.28 3.60 6.29
CA SER A 141 43.52 4.20 6.75
C SER A 141 43.26 5.20 7.89
N THR A 142 43.96 4.98 8.99
CA THR A 142 43.99 5.82 10.19
C THR A 142 44.31 7.28 9.87
N THR A 143 43.39 8.18 10.20
CA THR A 143 43.73 9.51 10.72
C THR A 143 43.06 9.66 12.07
N ASN A 144 43.82 10.15 13.06
CA ASN A 144 43.44 10.22 14.47
C ASN A 144 42.11 10.96 14.67
N GLY A 145 41.03 10.20 14.81
CA GLY A 145 39.75 10.63 15.30
C GLY A 145 39.19 9.49 16.14
N THR A 146 38.90 9.76 17.41
CA THR A 146 38.18 8.85 18.31
C THR A 146 36.99 8.22 17.57
N ILE A 147 37.08 6.93 17.24
CA ILE A 147 35.98 6.16 16.66
C ILE A 147 34.93 6.04 17.76
N ARG A 148 33.97 6.96 17.78
CA ARG A 148 32.71 6.70 18.45
C ARG A 148 32.05 5.60 17.65
N ASN A 149 31.97 4.39 18.21
CA ASN A 149 30.98 3.40 17.80
C ASN A 149 29.59 3.96 18.13
N SER A 150 29.12 4.97 17.41
CA SER A 150 27.75 5.43 17.54
C SER A 150 26.90 4.51 16.66
N THR A 151 26.37 3.45 17.25
CA THR A 151 25.16 2.76 16.77
C THR A 151 23.91 3.66 16.85
N GLU A 152 24.09 4.96 17.04
CA GLU A 152 23.06 5.95 17.27
C GLU A 152 22.54 6.44 15.92
N ARG A 153 21.26 6.21 15.64
CA ARG A 153 20.57 6.79 14.49
C ARG A 153 20.61 8.28 14.69
N GLN A 154 21.22 8.99 13.76
CA GLN A 154 21.20 10.45 13.78
C GLN A 154 19.74 10.89 13.83
N SER A 155 19.37 11.71 14.81
CA SER A 155 18.01 12.21 14.95
C SER A 155 17.61 13.13 13.80
N GLU A 156 18.62 13.67 13.11
CA GLU A 156 18.51 14.66 12.03
C GLU A 156 19.50 14.32 10.93
N CYS A 157 19.18 14.73 9.72
CA CYS A 157 20.02 14.56 8.55
C CYS A 157 19.74 15.69 7.55
N ASN A 158 20.57 15.81 6.51
CA ASN A 158 20.22 16.59 5.34
C ASN A 158 19.79 15.66 4.21
N ASN A 159 18.54 15.82 3.74
CA ASN A 159 17.97 15.13 2.57
C ASN A 159 18.08 13.58 2.63
N CYS A 160 17.86 12.98 3.79
CA CYS A 160 17.93 11.52 3.94
C CYS A 160 16.58 10.82 3.71
N PHE A 161 15.50 11.58 3.57
CA PHE A 161 14.25 11.09 2.99
C PHE A 161 14.02 11.79 1.65
N LYS A 162 14.20 11.04 0.56
CA LYS A 162 13.94 11.52 -0.80
C LYS A 162 12.55 11.12 -1.24
N HIS A 163 11.72 12.10 -1.59
CA HIS A 163 10.35 11.92 -2.06
C HIS A 163 10.23 12.44 -3.50
N ASP A 164 11.06 11.88 -4.39
CA ASP A 164 11.18 12.31 -5.79
C ASP A 164 10.21 11.53 -6.69
N PHE A 165 8.94 11.42 -6.27
CA PHE A 165 7.90 10.72 -7.01
C PHE A 165 6.97 11.69 -7.74
N GLU A 166 6.61 11.30 -8.96
CA GLU A 166 5.64 12.01 -9.78
C GLU A 166 4.21 11.52 -9.51
N TYR A 167 3.24 12.43 -9.58
CA TYR A 167 1.83 12.09 -9.51
C TYR A 167 1.35 11.44 -10.81
N VAL A 168 0.69 10.30 -10.68
CA VAL A 168 -0.07 9.63 -11.75
C VAL A 168 -1.51 10.15 -11.77
N ILE A 169 -2.10 10.35 -10.58
CA ILE A 169 -3.45 10.88 -10.39
C ILE A 169 -3.38 11.94 -9.29
N GLN A 170 -3.93 13.12 -9.55
CA GLN A 170 -3.89 14.24 -8.61
C GLN A 170 -5.27 14.68 -8.11
N ASN A 171 -6.29 14.73 -8.98
CA ASN A 171 -7.62 15.27 -8.64
C ASN A 171 -7.56 16.60 -7.85
N ASP A 172 -6.81 17.57 -8.37
CA ASP A 172 -6.55 18.86 -7.71
C ASP A 172 -7.81 19.65 -7.33
N HIS A 173 -8.94 19.39 -8.01
CA HIS A 173 -10.20 20.09 -7.82
C HIS A 173 -10.96 19.74 -6.53
N ILE A 174 -10.53 18.72 -5.76
CA ILE A 174 -11.24 18.26 -4.54
C ILE A 174 -11.42 19.40 -3.52
N CYS A 175 -10.47 20.33 -3.46
CA CYS A 175 -10.45 21.44 -2.51
C CYS A 175 -10.77 22.80 -3.16
N ASP A 176 -11.17 22.81 -4.43
CA ASP A 176 -11.63 24.03 -5.10
C ASP A 176 -12.94 24.50 -4.44
N THR A 177 -12.97 25.77 -4.06
CA THR A 177 -14.15 26.45 -3.53
C THR A 177 -14.67 27.43 -4.56
N LEU A 178 -15.96 27.37 -4.88
CA LEU A 178 -16.56 28.28 -5.87
C LEU A 178 -16.75 29.69 -5.31
N ASP A 179 -16.91 29.80 -4.00
CA ASP A 179 -17.03 31.06 -3.27
C ASP A 179 -15.94 31.16 -2.20
N THR A 180 -15.33 32.33 -2.08
CA THR A 180 -14.41 32.71 -1.02
C THR A 180 -14.97 32.57 0.40
N SER A 181 -16.30 32.51 0.57
CA SER A 181 -16.96 32.27 1.85
C SER A 181 -17.06 30.78 2.25
N GLU A 182 -16.90 29.87 1.28
CA GLU A 182 -16.88 28.44 1.54
C GLU A 182 -15.57 28.07 2.26
N HIS A 183 -15.71 27.30 3.33
CA HIS A 183 -14.58 26.78 4.07
C HIS A 183 -14.67 25.27 4.18
N ILE A 184 -13.52 24.62 4.09
CA ILE A 184 -13.39 23.18 4.27
C ILE A 184 -12.86 22.95 5.68
N ASP A 185 -13.69 22.38 6.54
CA ASP A 185 -13.32 22.09 7.93
C ASP A 185 -12.39 20.89 8.02
N LEU A 186 -12.62 19.85 7.22
CA LEU A 186 -11.93 18.58 7.34
C LEU A 186 -11.60 17.98 5.97
N LEU A 187 -10.35 17.57 5.77
CA LEU A 187 -9.92 16.72 4.67
C LEU A 187 -9.53 15.34 5.22
N ILE A 188 -10.12 14.28 4.69
CA ILE A 188 -9.92 12.91 5.15
C ILE A 188 -9.07 12.14 4.12
N PHE A 189 -7.88 11.74 4.53
CA PHE A 189 -7.02 10.81 3.80
C PHE A 189 -7.36 9.38 4.19
N VAL A 190 -7.83 8.61 3.21
CA VAL A 190 -8.09 7.18 3.36
C VAL A 190 -6.98 6.41 2.67
N THR A 191 -6.11 5.80 3.46
CA THR A 191 -5.06 4.92 2.95
C THR A 191 -5.65 3.56 2.57
N THR A 192 -5.43 3.13 1.34
CA THR A 192 -6.01 1.90 0.76
C THR A 192 -5.03 1.23 -0.20
N VAL A 193 -5.40 0.06 -0.72
CA VAL A 193 -4.64 -0.72 -1.71
C VAL A 193 -5.51 -1.06 -2.91
N HIS A 194 -4.91 -1.36 -4.07
CA HIS A 194 -5.60 -1.46 -5.36
C HIS A 194 -6.77 -2.44 -5.37
N HIS A 195 -6.59 -3.63 -4.76
CA HIS A 195 -7.60 -4.68 -4.70
C HIS A 195 -8.75 -4.41 -3.72
N ASN A 196 -8.63 -3.42 -2.83
CA ASN A 196 -9.67 -3.03 -1.87
C ASN A 196 -10.78 -2.16 -2.49
N VAL A 197 -11.21 -2.49 -3.72
CA VAL A 197 -12.28 -1.78 -4.43
C VAL A 197 -13.58 -1.82 -3.63
N LEU A 198 -13.91 -2.96 -3.03
CA LEU A 198 -15.13 -3.12 -2.23
C LEU A 198 -15.11 -2.23 -0.96
N ASN A 199 -13.95 -2.09 -0.31
CA ASN A 199 -13.81 -1.21 0.85
C ASN A 199 -14.05 0.24 0.45
N ARG A 200 -13.36 0.73 -0.59
CA ARG A 200 -13.56 2.10 -1.10
C ARG A 200 -15.01 2.38 -1.49
N GLN A 201 -15.63 1.48 -2.26
CA GLN A 201 -17.04 1.61 -2.64
C GLN A 201 -17.99 1.64 -1.43
N THR A 202 -17.74 0.80 -0.44
CA THR A 202 -18.57 0.73 0.76
C THR A 202 -18.42 1.98 1.61
N ILE A 203 -17.19 2.45 1.80
CA ILE A 203 -16.89 3.66 2.55
C ILE A 203 -17.55 4.88 1.89
N ARG A 204 -17.45 5.04 0.56
CA ARG A 204 -18.15 6.11 -0.21
C ARG A 204 -19.66 6.14 0.06
N ARG A 205 -20.29 4.96 0.16
CA ARG A 205 -21.75 4.79 0.37
C ARG A 205 -22.18 4.84 1.84
N THR A 206 -21.22 4.92 2.76
CA THR A 206 -21.47 4.95 4.20
C THR A 206 -20.92 6.24 4.79
N TRP A 207 -19.93 6.19 5.68
CA TRP A 207 -19.50 7.36 6.43
C TRP A 207 -18.84 8.47 5.59
N LEU A 208 -18.36 8.20 4.37
CA LEU A 208 -17.94 9.27 3.45
C LEU A 208 -19.12 10.00 2.78
N SER A 209 -20.36 9.56 2.92
CA SER A 209 -21.50 10.30 2.37
C SER A 209 -21.64 11.70 2.98
N TYR A 210 -21.08 11.92 4.18
CA TYR A 210 -21.00 13.24 4.81
C TYR A 210 -20.16 14.25 4.02
N THR A 211 -19.31 13.81 3.10
CA THR A 211 -18.55 14.70 2.21
C THR A 211 -19.37 15.18 1.01
N ASN A 212 -20.53 14.56 0.77
CA ASN A 212 -21.40 14.82 -0.38
C ASN A 212 -20.63 14.85 -1.71
N ASN A 213 -19.89 13.78 -2.04
CA ASN A 213 -19.02 13.73 -3.22
C ASN A 213 -18.06 14.93 -3.32
N ASN A 214 -17.38 15.25 -2.21
CA ASN A 214 -16.47 16.39 -2.11
C ASN A 214 -17.11 17.76 -2.40
N THR A 215 -18.38 17.96 -2.03
CA THR A 215 -19.04 19.28 -2.11
C THR A 215 -19.38 19.88 -0.74
N ALA A 216 -19.37 19.08 0.34
CA ALA A 216 -19.64 19.55 1.70
C ALA A 216 -18.36 19.99 2.44
N ASN A 217 -18.48 20.68 3.59
CA ASN A 217 -17.34 21.16 4.39
C ASN A 217 -16.36 20.06 4.89
N ALA A 218 -16.68 18.79 4.72
CA ALA A 218 -15.73 17.68 4.77
C ALA A 218 -15.41 17.17 3.36
N ARG A 219 -14.13 16.97 3.06
CA ARG A 219 -13.63 16.37 1.82
C ARG A 219 -12.90 15.07 2.11
N HIS A 220 -12.74 14.22 1.11
CA HIS A 220 -11.95 12.99 1.19
C HIS A 220 -11.12 12.75 -0.06
N VAL A 221 -10.08 11.95 0.12
CA VAL A 221 -9.30 11.37 -0.96
C VAL A 221 -8.74 10.01 -0.55
N PHE A 222 -8.74 9.06 -1.48
CA PHE A 222 -8.09 7.76 -1.34
C PHE A 222 -6.63 7.87 -1.80
N LEU A 223 -5.70 7.45 -0.95
CA LEU A 223 -4.26 7.49 -1.23
C LEU A 223 -3.76 6.12 -1.67
N LEU A 224 -3.12 6.07 -2.85
CA LEU A 224 -2.51 4.85 -3.40
C LEU A 224 -1.08 5.12 -3.90
N GLY A 225 -0.22 4.10 -3.87
CA GLY A 225 0.97 4.05 -4.74
C GLY A 225 0.63 3.34 -6.06
N LYS A 226 1.60 3.17 -6.95
CA LYS A 226 1.46 2.27 -8.12
C LYS A 226 1.51 0.80 -7.70
N THR A 227 0.90 -0.04 -8.52
CA THR A 227 1.07 -1.49 -8.47
C THR A 227 1.85 -1.96 -9.69
N ALA A 228 2.56 -3.08 -9.56
CA ALA A 228 3.19 -3.76 -10.70
C ALA A 228 2.19 -4.55 -11.55
N GLU A 229 0.98 -4.80 -11.02
CA GLU A 229 -0.08 -5.53 -11.73
C GLU A 229 -0.89 -4.58 -12.62
N ASN A 230 -0.67 -4.67 -13.94
CA ASN A 230 -1.34 -3.81 -14.92
C ASN A 230 -2.87 -3.84 -14.82
N SER A 231 -3.47 -5.01 -14.59
CA SER A 231 -4.93 -5.15 -14.46
C SER A 231 -5.50 -4.37 -13.27
N LEU A 232 -4.80 -4.40 -12.12
CA LEU A 232 -5.16 -3.63 -10.94
C LEU A 232 -4.93 -2.12 -11.16
N GLN A 233 -3.84 -1.74 -11.83
CA GLN A 233 -3.59 -0.34 -12.16
C GLN A 233 -4.68 0.22 -13.09
N GLU A 234 -5.06 -0.50 -14.14
CA GLU A 234 -6.18 -0.11 -15.02
C GLU A 234 -7.50 -0.03 -14.25
N SER A 235 -7.74 -0.93 -13.30
CA SER A 235 -8.92 -0.87 -12.45
C SER A 235 -8.97 0.42 -11.62
N VAL A 236 -7.82 0.87 -11.10
CA VAL A 236 -7.71 2.14 -10.35
C VAL A 236 -7.94 3.33 -11.28
N MET A 237 -7.40 3.32 -12.50
CA MET A 237 -7.64 4.39 -13.47
C MET A 237 -9.13 4.51 -13.84
N ARG A 238 -9.80 3.38 -14.14
CA ARG A 238 -11.24 3.35 -14.43
C ARG A 238 -12.09 3.78 -13.24
N GLU A 239 -11.70 3.39 -12.03
CA GLU A 239 -12.37 3.87 -10.80
C GLU A 239 -12.22 5.39 -10.66
N ASN A 240 -11.02 5.92 -10.92
CA ASN A 240 -10.76 7.35 -10.85
C ASN A 240 -11.57 8.16 -11.88
N GLU A 241 -11.75 7.65 -13.09
CA GLU A 241 -12.59 8.28 -14.13
C GLU A 241 -14.07 8.44 -13.71
N ILE A 242 -14.52 7.68 -12.72
CA ILE A 242 -15.90 7.73 -12.23
C ILE A 242 -16.01 8.62 -10.99
N TYR A 243 -15.09 8.49 -10.04
CA TYR A 243 -15.23 9.08 -8.70
C TYR A 243 -14.35 10.30 -8.45
N HIS A 244 -13.27 10.49 -9.21
CA HIS A 244 -12.35 11.63 -9.10
C HIS A 244 -11.85 11.91 -7.66
N ASP A 245 -11.67 10.86 -6.86
CA ASP A 245 -11.35 10.96 -5.43
C ASP A 245 -10.09 10.16 -5.05
N ILE A 246 -9.16 9.97 -6.00
CA ILE A 246 -7.91 9.22 -5.81
C ILE A 246 -6.70 10.14 -5.98
N VAL A 247 -5.70 10.03 -5.12
CA VAL A 247 -4.35 10.58 -5.34
C VAL A 247 -3.37 9.42 -5.39
N GLN A 248 -2.54 9.41 -6.44
CA GLN A 248 -1.58 8.35 -6.70
C GLN A 248 -0.25 8.91 -7.19
N GLU A 249 0.85 8.45 -6.60
CA GLU A 249 2.21 8.67 -7.09
C GLU A 249 2.87 7.37 -7.57
N THR A 250 4.01 7.54 -8.24
CA THR A 250 4.76 6.50 -8.95
C THR A 250 5.45 5.45 -8.07
N PHE A 251 5.56 5.64 -6.75
CA PHE A 251 6.17 4.65 -5.86
C PHE A 251 5.36 3.36 -5.79
N ILE A 252 6.02 2.21 -5.62
CA ILE A 252 5.34 0.92 -5.46
C ILE A 252 4.63 0.87 -4.11
N ASP A 253 3.34 0.59 -4.15
CA ASP A 253 2.52 0.47 -2.97
C ASP A 253 2.85 -0.81 -2.21
N SER A 254 3.27 -0.65 -0.95
CA SER A 254 3.54 -1.74 -0.03
C SER A 254 3.44 -1.23 1.40
N TYR A 255 3.29 -2.14 2.36
CA TYR A 255 3.26 -1.77 3.77
C TYR A 255 4.50 -0.98 4.21
N ASN A 256 5.69 -1.36 3.73
CA ASN A 256 6.94 -0.66 4.03
C ASN A 256 7.05 0.72 3.38
N ASN A 257 6.21 1.02 2.39
CA ASN A 257 6.17 2.29 1.68
C ASN A 257 4.99 3.18 2.13
N LEU A 258 4.29 2.83 3.21
CA LEU A 258 3.24 3.67 3.78
C LEU A 258 3.74 5.08 4.11
N THR A 259 4.99 5.23 4.55
CA THR A 259 5.60 6.53 4.77
C THR A 259 5.62 7.39 3.51
N TYR A 260 5.97 6.83 2.35
CA TYR A 260 5.90 7.56 1.07
C TYR A 260 4.47 7.95 0.72
N LYS A 261 3.50 7.07 1.01
CA LYS A 261 2.07 7.32 0.77
C LYS A 261 1.49 8.42 1.65
N THR A 262 1.79 8.45 2.95
CA THR A 262 1.34 9.55 3.80
C THR A 262 2.01 10.86 3.39
N ILE A 263 3.34 10.87 3.17
CA ILE A 263 4.02 12.11 2.79
C ILE A 263 3.55 12.61 1.42
N MET A 264 3.19 11.72 0.48
CA MET A 264 2.49 12.08 -0.75
C MET A 264 1.16 12.82 -0.48
N GLY A 265 0.34 12.29 0.43
CA GLY A 265 -0.91 12.95 0.83
C GLY A 265 -0.65 14.32 1.45
N PHE A 266 0.39 14.44 2.30
CA PHE A 266 0.75 15.70 2.94
C PHE A 266 1.26 16.74 1.94
N LYS A 267 2.13 16.33 1.01
CA LYS A 267 2.58 17.13 -0.14
C LYS A 267 1.39 17.63 -0.97
N TRP A 268 0.46 16.73 -1.27
CA TRP A 268 -0.72 17.05 -2.06
C TRP A 268 -1.60 18.09 -1.36
N ALA A 269 -1.97 17.87 -0.09
CA ALA A 269 -2.79 18.84 0.63
C ALA A 269 -2.08 20.18 0.87
N ALA A 270 -0.79 20.17 1.20
CA ALA A 270 -0.04 21.39 1.40
C ALA A 270 0.01 22.27 0.14
N THR A 271 -0.04 21.66 -1.05
CA THR A 271 0.03 22.37 -2.33
C THR A 271 -1.32 22.65 -2.98
N LYS A 272 -2.33 21.81 -2.73
CA LYS A 272 -3.65 21.87 -3.41
C LYS A 272 -4.83 22.19 -2.50
N CYS A 273 -4.70 22.00 -1.20
CA CYS A 273 -5.78 22.10 -0.22
C CYS A 273 -5.43 23.02 0.95
N SER A 274 -4.71 24.11 0.68
CA SER A 274 -4.24 25.06 1.70
C SER A 274 -5.37 25.80 2.44
N ASN A 275 -6.59 25.80 1.88
CA ASN A 275 -7.81 26.37 2.44
C ASN A 275 -8.54 25.47 3.45
N VAL A 276 -8.08 24.23 3.65
CA VAL A 276 -8.66 23.29 4.63
C VAL A 276 -8.22 23.65 6.05
N LYS A 277 -9.07 23.54 7.06
CA LYS A 277 -8.66 23.77 8.46
C LYS A 277 -7.89 22.58 9.04
N PHE A 278 -8.46 21.38 8.94
CA PHE A 278 -7.92 20.17 9.55
C PHE A 278 -7.80 19.02 8.56
N VAL A 279 -6.81 18.15 8.80
CA VAL A 279 -6.58 16.94 8.03
C VAL A 279 -6.66 15.75 8.98
N MET A 280 -7.36 14.71 8.56
CA MET A 280 -7.40 13.40 9.21
C MET A 280 -6.76 12.37 8.29
N LYS A 281 -5.86 11.54 8.80
CA LYS A 281 -5.43 10.30 8.14
C LYS A 281 -6.11 9.12 8.78
N THR A 282 -6.54 8.15 7.97
CA THR A 282 -7.19 6.91 8.40
C THR A 282 -6.95 5.79 7.37
N ASP A 283 -7.33 4.56 7.71
CA ASP A 283 -7.25 3.38 6.82
C ASP A 283 -8.64 3.01 6.25
N ASP A 284 -8.67 2.08 5.29
CA ASP A 284 -9.89 1.65 4.58
C ASP A 284 -10.67 0.50 5.25
N ASP A 285 -10.29 0.12 6.46
CA ASP A 285 -10.97 -0.84 7.33
C ASP A 285 -11.52 -0.16 8.60
N MET A 286 -11.88 1.11 8.46
CA MET A 286 -12.29 1.99 9.56
C MET A 286 -13.77 2.36 9.47
N TRP A 287 -14.42 2.44 10.63
CA TRP A 287 -15.59 3.30 10.83
C TRP A 287 -15.13 4.66 11.32
N VAL A 288 -15.63 5.74 10.72
CA VAL A 288 -15.31 7.11 11.09
C VAL A 288 -16.59 7.90 11.34
N ASN A 289 -16.75 8.44 12.55
CA ASN A 289 -17.87 9.30 12.90
C ASN A 289 -17.55 10.76 12.51
N VAL A 290 -17.70 11.08 11.22
CA VAL A 290 -17.35 12.39 10.64
C VAL A 290 -18.02 13.56 11.39
N PRO A 291 -19.33 13.53 11.74
CA PRO A 291 -19.96 14.59 12.52
C PRO A 291 -19.32 14.82 13.89
N SER A 292 -19.03 13.75 14.64
CA SER A 292 -18.40 13.84 15.96
C SER A 292 -16.98 14.40 15.87
N ILE A 293 -16.24 14.06 14.82
CA ILE A 293 -14.91 14.60 14.56
C ILE A 293 -14.98 16.11 14.27
N ILE A 294 -15.87 16.54 13.37
CA ILE A 294 -16.05 17.98 13.08
C ILE A 294 -16.44 18.73 14.36
N LYS A 295 -17.36 18.19 15.16
CA LYS A 295 -17.78 18.76 16.45
C LYS A 295 -16.61 18.88 17.44
N MET A 296 -15.72 17.89 17.50
CA MET A 296 -14.53 17.94 18.35
C MET A 296 -13.54 19.01 17.88
N LEU A 297 -13.32 19.09 16.57
CA LEU A 297 -12.35 20.00 15.95
C LEU A 297 -12.80 21.46 15.98
N SER A 298 -14.12 21.74 16.02
CA SER A 298 -14.65 23.09 16.15
C SER A 298 -14.48 23.71 17.54
N GLY A 299 -14.15 22.89 18.55
CA GLY A 299 -13.84 23.39 19.90
C GLY A 299 -12.52 24.16 19.93
N THR A 300 -12.55 25.41 20.41
CA THR A 300 -11.40 26.35 20.42
C THR A 300 -10.12 25.74 21.03
N GLY A 301 -10.26 24.97 22.11
CA GLY A 301 -9.13 24.30 22.76
C GLY A 301 -8.45 23.26 21.86
N MET A 302 -9.21 22.46 21.12
CA MET A 302 -8.64 21.46 20.20
C MET A 302 -8.10 22.14 18.94
N ALA A 303 -8.85 23.09 18.37
CA ALA A 303 -8.43 23.85 17.20
C ALA A 303 -7.07 24.53 17.40
N ASN A 304 -6.86 25.18 18.54
CA ASN A 304 -5.59 25.82 18.89
C ASN A 304 -4.47 24.81 19.10
N TYR A 305 -4.75 23.70 19.80
CA TYR A 305 -3.76 22.65 20.03
C TYR A 305 -3.19 22.09 18.71
N LEU A 306 -4.05 21.86 17.72
CA LEU A 306 -3.65 21.26 16.44
C LEU A 306 -2.88 22.21 15.52
N GLN A 307 -2.69 23.49 15.88
CA GLN A 307 -1.79 24.39 15.14
C GLN A 307 -0.31 24.03 15.33
N THR A 308 0.03 23.33 16.41
CA THR A 308 1.39 22.87 16.74
C THR A 308 1.37 21.47 17.36
N GLY A 309 0.46 20.63 16.89
CA GLY A 309 0.25 19.33 17.49
C GLY A 309 -0.58 18.37 16.65
N LEU A 310 -0.53 17.11 17.03
CA LEU A 310 -1.25 16.01 16.40
C LEU A 310 -2.00 15.22 17.47
N THR A 311 -3.20 14.75 17.14
CA THR A 311 -4.04 14.00 18.08
C THR A 311 -4.57 12.71 17.49
N GLY A 312 -4.74 11.70 18.34
CA GLY A 312 -5.26 10.40 17.94
C GLY A 312 -5.21 9.40 19.09
N TYR A 313 -5.14 8.11 18.75
CA TYR A 313 -4.75 7.06 19.69
C TYR A 313 -3.23 6.96 19.76
N CYS A 314 -2.63 7.67 20.72
CA CYS A 314 -1.21 7.88 20.87
C CYS A 314 -0.58 7.03 21.98
N HIS A 315 0.44 6.28 21.60
CA HIS A 315 1.33 5.58 22.49
C HIS A 315 2.42 6.54 22.96
N GLN A 316 2.55 6.75 24.27
CA GLN A 316 3.59 7.63 24.83
C GLN A 316 4.94 6.93 24.95
N LYS A 317 4.94 5.63 25.22
CA LYS A 317 6.15 4.82 25.42
C LYS A 317 5.94 3.43 24.86
N ALA A 318 6.40 3.22 23.63
CA ALA A 318 6.35 1.94 22.94
C ALA A 318 7.76 1.58 22.45
N SER A 319 8.13 0.31 22.60
CA SER A 319 9.41 -0.20 22.15
C SER A 319 9.30 -0.75 20.73
N PRO A 320 10.33 -0.55 19.87
CA PRO A 320 10.35 -1.16 18.55
C PRO A 320 10.37 -2.69 18.66
N ILE A 321 9.53 -3.36 17.88
CA ILE A 321 9.46 -4.82 17.89
C ILE A 321 10.67 -5.39 17.14
N ARG A 322 11.46 -6.24 17.81
CA ARG A 322 12.70 -6.80 17.25
C ARG A 322 12.53 -8.21 16.67
N ASP A 323 11.33 -8.79 16.74
CA ASP A 323 11.03 -10.06 16.07
C ASP A 323 10.81 -9.83 14.57
N LYS A 324 11.67 -10.42 13.72
CA LYS A 324 11.63 -10.34 12.26
C LYS A 324 10.33 -10.87 11.64
N ARG A 325 9.56 -11.67 12.38
CA ARG A 325 8.26 -12.20 11.93
C ARG A 325 7.12 -11.21 12.14
N SER A 326 7.33 -10.18 12.95
CA SER A 326 6.34 -9.13 13.16
C SER A 326 6.22 -8.24 11.92
N LYS A 327 4.99 -7.92 11.53
CA LYS A 327 4.74 -6.88 10.50
C LYS A 327 5.27 -5.50 10.92
N TRP A 328 5.51 -5.30 12.21
CA TRP A 328 6.04 -4.07 12.80
C TRP A 328 7.53 -4.19 13.18
N TYR A 329 8.25 -5.12 12.57
CA TYR A 329 9.66 -5.34 12.85
C TYR A 329 10.50 -4.08 12.56
N ALA A 330 11.25 -3.63 13.56
CA ALA A 330 12.26 -2.59 13.41
C ALA A 330 13.63 -3.17 13.82
N SER A 331 14.58 -3.18 12.89
CA SER A 331 15.96 -3.58 13.22
C SER A 331 16.66 -2.53 14.06
N PHE A 332 17.70 -2.92 14.79
CA PHE A 332 18.58 -1.96 15.46
C PHE A 332 19.23 -0.98 14.47
N SER A 333 19.49 -1.42 13.23
CA SER A 333 20.04 -0.54 12.20
C SER A 333 19.05 0.52 11.72
N SER A 334 17.73 0.22 11.66
CA SER A 334 16.73 1.20 11.24
C SER A 334 16.28 2.11 12.38
N TYR A 335 16.27 1.59 13.60
CA TYR A 335 15.93 2.35 14.80
C TYR A 335 16.64 1.75 16.04
N PRO A 336 17.76 2.32 16.51
CA PRO A 336 18.57 1.75 17.58
C PRO A 336 18.08 2.09 18.98
N GLU A 337 17.28 3.14 19.15
CA GLU A 337 16.78 3.54 20.47
C GLU A 337 15.81 2.49 21.05
N GLU A 338 15.73 2.45 22.37
CA GLU A 338 14.89 1.50 23.11
C GLU A 338 13.39 1.80 23.00
N PHE A 339 13.04 3.08 22.85
CA PHE A 339 11.66 3.56 22.77
C PHE A 339 11.50 4.51 21.58
N PHE A 340 10.32 4.45 20.95
CA PHE A 340 9.87 5.51 20.04
C PHE A 340 9.63 6.81 20.81
N PRO A 341 9.68 7.99 20.15
CA PRO A 341 9.44 9.29 20.78
C PRO A 341 7.98 9.53 21.25
N GLY A 342 7.15 8.49 21.22
CA GLY A 342 5.70 8.54 21.19
C GLY A 342 5.18 8.66 19.76
N PHE A 343 4.03 8.05 19.48
CA PHE A 343 3.39 8.13 18.16
C PHE A 343 1.88 7.89 18.26
N CYS A 344 1.11 8.44 17.32
CA CYS A 344 -0.32 8.15 17.20
C CYS A 344 -0.54 7.06 16.15
N SER A 345 -1.22 5.99 16.56
CA SER A 345 -1.51 4.80 15.77
C SER A 345 -2.03 5.14 14.37
N GLY A 346 -1.52 4.41 13.37
CA GLY A 346 -1.94 4.53 11.98
C GLY A 346 -3.46 4.34 11.73
N THR A 347 -4.18 3.75 12.68
CA THR A 347 -5.65 3.60 12.65
C THR A 347 -6.39 4.94 12.59
N GLY A 348 -5.75 6.03 12.99
CA GLY A 348 -6.27 7.35 12.70
C GLY A 348 -5.63 8.45 13.56
N TYR A 349 -5.35 9.59 12.93
CA TYR A 349 -4.89 10.78 13.62
C TYR A 349 -5.31 12.05 12.87
N MET A 350 -5.32 13.18 13.58
CA MET A 350 -5.77 14.47 13.10
C MET A 350 -4.78 15.57 13.46
N THR A 351 -4.66 16.55 12.57
CA THR A 351 -3.88 17.77 12.78
C THR A 351 -4.38 18.91 11.89
N SER A 352 -3.79 20.11 11.97
CA SER A 352 -4.14 21.22 11.08
C SER A 352 -3.43 21.12 9.72
N ILE A 353 -3.96 21.81 8.70
CA ILE A 353 -3.27 21.91 7.40
C ILE A 353 -1.86 22.51 7.54
N LYS A 354 -1.68 23.42 8.51
CA LYS A 354 -0.39 24.03 8.82
C LYS A 354 0.63 22.98 9.24
N VAL A 355 0.26 22.12 10.19
CA VAL A 355 1.15 21.05 10.67
C VAL A 355 1.40 20.00 9.58
N VAL A 356 0.42 19.68 8.75
CA VAL A 356 0.63 18.82 7.56
C VAL A 356 1.70 19.42 6.63
N SER A 357 1.60 20.72 6.34
CA SER A 357 2.60 21.43 5.54
C SER A 357 3.98 21.42 6.21
N ASP A 358 4.06 21.73 7.51
CA ASP A 358 5.32 21.72 8.25
C ASP A 358 5.97 20.32 8.23
N ILE A 359 5.17 19.25 8.41
CA ILE A 359 5.66 17.86 8.37
C ILE A 359 6.20 17.54 6.98
N TYR A 360 5.51 17.90 5.90
CA TYR A 360 6.00 17.68 4.54
C TYR A 360 7.38 18.35 4.34
N HIS A 361 7.53 19.62 4.72
CA HIS A 361 8.77 20.38 4.53
C HIS A 361 9.92 19.90 5.42
N VAL A 362 9.64 19.41 6.63
CA VAL A 362 10.68 18.89 7.53
C VAL A 362 11.07 17.45 7.20
N SER A 363 10.20 16.69 6.51
CA SER A 363 10.41 15.27 6.25
C SER A 363 11.76 14.94 5.61
N PRO A 364 12.33 15.71 4.66
CA PRO A 364 13.66 15.39 4.10
C PRO A 364 14.80 15.46 5.12
N GLN A 365 14.57 16.11 6.28
CA GLN A 365 15.55 16.26 7.36
C GLN A 365 15.42 15.19 8.45
N VAL A 366 14.50 14.24 8.29
CA VAL A 366 14.26 13.14 9.22
C VAL A 366 14.63 11.82 8.54
N PRO A 367 15.45 10.95 9.18
CA PRO A 367 15.78 9.66 8.59
C PRO A 367 14.56 8.81 8.32
N PHE A 368 14.46 8.34 7.07
CA PHE A 368 13.38 7.48 6.63
C PHE A 368 13.14 6.35 7.65
N PHE A 369 11.87 6.14 7.95
CA PHE A 369 11.43 5.01 8.74
C PHE A 369 10.15 4.46 8.12
N HIS A 370 10.09 3.14 7.96
CA HIS A 370 9.04 2.47 7.19
C HIS A 370 7.69 2.39 7.93
N LEU A 371 7.71 2.44 9.27
CA LEU A 371 6.47 2.57 10.05
C LEU A 371 6.04 4.03 10.00
N GLU A 372 4.99 4.28 9.24
CA GLU A 372 4.52 5.60 8.87
C GLU A 372 4.09 6.46 10.06
N ASP A 373 3.33 5.89 10.99
CA ASP A 373 2.88 6.57 12.21
C ASP A 373 4.05 7.04 13.10
N VAL A 374 5.07 6.18 13.22
CA VAL A 374 6.33 6.53 13.89
C VAL A 374 7.08 7.61 13.11
N TYR A 375 7.16 7.52 11.78
CA TYR A 375 7.86 8.50 10.96
C TYR A 375 7.23 9.89 11.02
N VAL A 376 5.90 9.98 10.92
CA VAL A 376 5.16 11.24 11.11
C VAL A 376 5.45 11.83 12.49
N SER A 377 5.49 10.98 13.52
CA SER A 377 5.75 11.43 14.90
C SER A 377 7.21 11.87 15.11
N LEU A 378 8.17 11.28 14.39
CA LEU A 378 9.54 11.77 14.34
C LEU A 378 9.62 13.17 13.71
N CYS A 379 8.82 13.44 12.67
CA CYS A 379 8.70 14.78 12.07
C CYS A 379 8.05 15.77 13.05
N VAL A 380 6.97 15.39 13.73
CA VAL A 380 6.32 16.20 14.76
C VAL A 380 7.31 16.55 15.88
N ARG A 381 8.08 15.57 16.36
CA ARG A 381 9.13 15.80 17.36
C ARG A 381 10.23 16.74 16.85
N ARG A 382 10.65 16.58 15.60
CA ARG A 382 11.66 17.45 14.96
C ARG A 382 11.22 18.91 14.92
N LEU A 383 9.93 19.16 14.72
CA LEU A 383 9.30 20.49 14.74
C LEU A 383 9.11 21.06 16.16
N GLY A 384 9.35 20.28 17.21
CA GLY A 384 9.04 20.67 18.59
C GLY A 384 7.54 20.67 18.91
N TYR A 385 6.73 19.95 18.13
CA TYR A 385 5.28 19.87 18.27
C TYR A 385 4.87 18.72 19.20
N LEU A 386 3.59 18.73 19.62
CA LEU A 386 3.10 17.85 20.69
C LEU A 386 2.12 16.78 20.18
N LEU A 387 2.17 15.60 20.81
CA LEU A 387 1.18 14.53 20.63
C LEU A 387 0.13 14.54 21.75
N LYS A 388 -1.15 14.47 21.39
CA LYS A 388 -2.25 14.40 22.35
C LYS A 388 -3.08 13.14 22.18
N GLN A 389 -3.07 12.30 23.20
CA GLN A 389 -4.02 11.21 23.33
C GLN A 389 -5.44 11.75 23.39
N THR A 390 -6.33 11.22 22.55
CA THR A 390 -7.75 11.55 22.54
C THR A 390 -8.58 10.27 22.66
N SER A 391 -9.64 10.32 23.47
CA SER A 391 -10.59 9.22 23.63
C SER A 391 -11.46 9.04 22.38
N GLY A 392 -12.15 7.90 22.27
CA GLY A 392 -13.09 7.65 21.16
C GLY A 392 -12.47 6.96 19.95
N PHE A 393 -11.19 6.60 20.01
CA PHE A 393 -10.55 5.64 19.13
C PHE A 393 -10.67 4.24 19.74
N LEU A 394 -11.53 3.40 19.18
CA LEU A 394 -11.91 2.12 19.80
C LEU A 394 -11.55 0.91 18.93
N ALA A 395 -11.39 -0.23 19.61
CA ALA A 395 -11.38 -1.54 18.99
C ALA A 395 -12.77 -2.19 19.16
N GLY A 396 -13.67 -1.94 18.21
CA GLY A 396 -14.98 -2.59 18.07
C GLY A 396 -15.92 -2.58 19.29
N PRO A 397 -16.86 -1.61 19.43
CA PRO A 397 -17.95 -1.72 20.39
C PRO A 397 -18.80 -2.98 20.17
N SER A 398 -19.34 -3.54 21.26
CA SER A 398 -20.19 -4.74 21.20
C SER A 398 -21.57 -4.45 20.60
N ASN A 399 -22.17 -3.29 20.88
CA ASN A 399 -23.47 -2.88 20.33
C ASN A 399 -23.26 -2.01 19.08
N ILE A 400 -24.03 -2.27 18.02
CA ILE A 400 -23.96 -1.52 16.75
C ILE A 400 -24.22 -0.02 16.95
N CYS A 401 -25.13 0.34 17.85
CA CYS A 401 -25.46 1.74 18.10
C CYS A 401 -24.37 2.50 18.84
N ASP A 402 -23.45 1.80 19.52
CA ASP A 402 -22.32 2.45 20.16
C ASP A 402 -21.36 3.08 19.15
N TYR A 403 -21.27 2.55 17.92
CA TYR A 403 -20.46 3.14 16.84
C TYR A 403 -20.91 4.56 16.49
N LYS A 404 -22.20 4.88 16.71
CA LYS A 404 -22.80 6.18 16.36
C LYS A 404 -22.85 7.17 17.52
N LYS A 405 -22.37 6.79 18.72
CA LYS A 405 -22.33 7.70 19.87
C LYS A 405 -21.35 8.86 19.63
N ASP A 406 -21.67 10.04 20.16
CA ASP A 406 -20.86 11.26 20.04
C ASP A 406 -19.43 11.11 20.58
N ASN A 407 -19.22 10.25 21.56
CA ASN A 407 -17.90 10.00 22.15
C ASN A 407 -17.08 8.92 21.42
N VAL A 408 -17.61 8.36 20.32
CA VAL A 408 -16.90 7.43 19.44
C VAL A 408 -16.53 8.15 18.15
N LEU A 409 -15.23 8.31 17.93
CA LEU A 409 -14.66 9.00 16.78
C LEU A 409 -14.32 8.00 15.67
N THR A 410 -13.61 6.93 16.03
CA THR A 410 -13.23 5.90 15.07
C THR A 410 -13.30 4.51 15.69
N VAL A 411 -13.54 3.52 14.83
CA VAL A 411 -13.46 2.10 15.19
C VAL A 411 -12.67 1.35 14.13
N HIS A 412 -11.64 0.61 14.54
CA HIS A 412 -10.74 -0.13 13.65
C HIS A 412 -11.21 -1.56 13.37
N GLN A 413 -10.76 -2.13 12.24
CA GLN A 413 -11.07 -3.50 11.77
C GLN A 413 -12.55 -3.73 11.48
N VAL A 414 -13.19 -2.77 10.82
CA VAL A 414 -14.59 -2.85 10.42
C VAL A 414 -14.69 -3.30 8.97
N THR A 415 -15.26 -4.48 8.75
CA THR A 415 -15.43 -5.05 7.41
C THR A 415 -16.47 -4.27 6.59
N PRO A 416 -16.45 -4.36 5.25
CA PRO A 416 -17.48 -3.74 4.40
C PRO A 416 -18.92 -4.14 4.78
N SER A 417 -19.15 -5.41 5.10
CA SER A 417 -20.48 -5.87 5.54
C SER A 417 -20.89 -5.23 6.86
N LYS A 418 -19.96 -5.12 7.82
CA LYS A 418 -20.21 -4.48 9.11
C LYS A 418 -20.42 -2.97 8.98
N LEU A 419 -19.70 -2.29 8.09
CA LEU A 419 -19.92 -0.87 7.78
C LEU A 419 -21.34 -0.62 7.28
N ILE A 420 -21.84 -1.47 6.37
CA ILE A 420 -23.23 -1.37 5.88
C ILE A 420 -24.23 -1.61 7.01
N GLU A 421 -23.99 -2.58 7.87
CA GLU A 421 -24.83 -2.88 9.04
C GLU A 421 -24.90 -1.68 10.00
N ILE A 422 -23.74 -1.14 10.39
CA ILE A 422 -23.64 0.07 11.21
C ILE A 422 -24.39 1.22 10.54
N TRP A 423 -24.13 1.46 9.26
CA TRP A 423 -24.73 2.58 8.52
C TRP A 423 -26.26 2.52 8.51
N LYS A 424 -26.83 1.36 8.19
CA LYS A 424 -28.28 1.15 8.10
C LYS A 424 -28.99 1.12 9.45
N GLN A 425 -28.28 0.80 10.53
CA GLN A 425 -28.90 0.70 11.85
C GLN A 425 -29.49 2.05 12.29
N VAL A 426 -30.79 2.06 12.56
CA VAL A 426 -31.44 3.20 13.22
C VAL A 426 -31.19 3.06 14.72
N CYS A 427 -30.61 4.10 15.31
CA CYS A 427 -30.29 4.17 16.73
C CYS A 427 -31.07 5.31 17.35
N ASN A 428 -31.65 5.08 18.52
CA ASN A 428 -32.30 6.16 19.25
C ASN A 428 -31.24 7.16 19.70
N PRO A 429 -31.48 8.48 19.57
CA PRO A 429 -30.61 9.47 20.18
C PRO A 429 -30.57 9.20 21.70
N ALA A 430 -29.35 9.09 22.23
CA ALA A 430 -29.11 8.87 23.65
C ALA A 430 -29.48 10.10 24.47
#